data_AF-A0A661L5T6-F1
#
_entry.id   AF-A0A661L5T6-F1
#
_cell.length_a   1.000
_cell.length_b   1.000
_cell.length_c   1.000
_cell.angle_alpha   90.00
_cell.angle_beta   90.00
_cell.angle_gamma   90.00
#
_symmetry.space_group_name_H-M   'P 1'
#
loop_
_entity.id
_entity.type
_entity.pdbx_description
1 polymer ?
#
loop_
_entity_poly.entity_id
_entity_poly.type
_entity_poly.pdbx_seq_one_letter_code
_entity_poly.pdbx_strand_id
1 'polypeptide(L)'
;MRDYDVKFCKKNSTEMDCLLTGTVRGCNTGRILGYQGIIKTKNLSDKHDSAVRMIQELGERMLGFIDRTRDLFQMEKGSYMLKPQEVNILSMLQRIKKHESLWH
;
A
#
# COMPACT_ATOMS: atom_id res chain seq x y z
N MET A 1 2.43 -0.27 -6.85
CA MET A 1 3.37 0.82 -6.54
C MET A 1 3.92 1.36 -7.84
N ARG A 2 3.91 2.68 -8.03
CA ARG A 2 4.46 3.34 -9.21
C ARG A 2 5.32 4.51 -8.76
N ASP A 3 6.45 4.66 -9.42
CA ASP A 3 7.35 5.79 -9.21
C ASP A 3 7.14 6.81 -10.32
N TYR A 4 7.08 8.08 -9.93
CA TYR A 4 6.87 9.20 -10.83
C TYR A 4 7.97 10.23 -10.62
N ASP A 5 8.70 10.53 -11.69
CA ASP A 5 9.62 11.65 -11.72
C ASP A 5 8.82 12.96 -11.73
N VAL A 6 8.98 13.75 -10.67
CA VAL A 6 8.23 14.99 -10.48
C VAL A 6 9.16 16.12 -10.06
N LYS A 7 8.90 17.32 -10.57
CA LYS A 7 9.56 18.53 -10.11
C LYS A 7 8.66 19.25 -9.12
N PHE A 8 9.15 19.46 -7.91
CA PHE A 8 8.45 20.28 -6.92
C PHE A 8 9.10 21.66 -6.81
N CYS A 9 8.28 22.70 -6.75
CA CYS A 9 8.73 24.05 -6.45
C CYS A 9 8.61 24.29 -4.94
N LYS A 10 9.73 24.62 -4.29
CA LYS A 10 9.73 25.04 -2.90
C LYS A 10 9.14 26.45 -2.79
N LYS A 11 8.64 26.82 -1.60
CA LYS A 11 8.04 28.15 -1.33
C LYS A 11 8.98 29.33 -1.65
N ASN A 12 10.29 29.08 -1.69
CA ASN A 12 11.33 30.05 -2.09
C ASN A 12 11.60 30.06 -3.62
N SER A 13 10.70 29.52 -4.44
CA SER A 13 10.80 29.42 -5.90
C SER A 13 11.95 28.56 -6.45
N THR A 14 12.61 27.74 -5.61
CA THR A 14 13.63 26.79 -6.08
C THR A 14 12.98 25.49 -6.56
N GLU A 15 13.32 25.04 -7.77
CA GLU A 15 12.92 23.72 -8.30
C GLU A 15 13.74 22.59 -7.66
N MET A 16 13.08 21.47 -7.37
CA MET A 16 13.70 20.26 -6.86
C MET A 16 13.25 19.05 -7.67
N ASP A 17 14.22 18.25 -8.13
CA ASP A 17 13.94 16.97 -8.76
C ASP A 17 13.69 15.90 -7.68
N CYS A 18 12.46 15.40 -7.65
CA CYS A 18 12.00 14.41 -6.70
C CYS A 18 11.46 13.16 -7.41
N LEU A 19 11.52 12.05 -6.70
CA LEU A 19 10.81 10.83 -7.03
C LEU A 19 9.62 10.69 -6.08
N LEU A 20 8.42 10.68 -6.65
CA LEU A 20 7.19 10.37 -5.92
C LEU A 20 6.89 8.89 -6.10
N THR A 21 7.01 8.14 -5.01
CA THR A 21 6.56 6.75 -4.97
C THR A 21 5.15 6.74 -4.41
N GLY A 22 4.18 6.32 -5.23
CA GLY A 22 2.76 6.36 -4.87
C GLY A 22 2.04 5.04 -5.12
N THR A 23 1.10 4.74 -4.23
CA THR A 23 0.10 3.67 -4.38
C THR A 23 -1.29 4.26 -4.15
N VAL A 24 -2.18 4.06 -5.12
CA VAL A 24 -3.59 4.46 -5.02
C VAL A 24 -4.34 3.36 -4.29
N ARG A 25 -5.08 3.72 -3.24
CA ARG A 25 -6.02 2.82 -2.57
C ARG A 25 -7.41 3.04 -3.16
N GLY A 26 -7.94 2.02 -3.82
CA GLY A 26 -9.29 2.01 -4.34
C GLY A 26 -10.24 1.26 -3.40
N CYS A 27 -11.50 1.68 -3.39
CA CYS A 27 -12.61 0.91 -2.90
C CYS A 27 -13.00 -0.15 -3.94
N ASN A 28 -13.69 -1.20 -3.52
CA ASN A 28 -14.29 -2.22 -4.39
C ASN A 28 -15.35 -1.67 -5.37
N THR A 29 -15.73 -0.40 -5.24
CA THR A 29 -16.60 0.35 -6.17
C THR A 29 -15.84 1.18 -7.21
N GLY A 30 -14.50 1.09 -7.23
CA GLY A 30 -13.66 1.91 -8.11
C GLY A 30 -13.40 3.33 -7.61
N ARG A 31 -13.99 3.75 -6.48
CA ARG A 31 -13.72 5.06 -5.86
C ARG A 31 -12.35 5.09 -5.19
N ILE A 32 -11.59 6.16 -5.37
CA ILE A 32 -10.29 6.33 -4.69
C ILE A 32 -10.53 6.68 -3.22
N LEU A 33 -10.02 5.84 -2.32
CA LEU A 33 -10.09 6.03 -0.86
C LEU A 33 -8.93 6.90 -0.35
N GLY A 34 -7.80 6.89 -1.05
CA GLY A 34 -6.66 7.71 -0.69
C GLY A 34 -5.42 7.41 -1.51
N TYR A 35 -4.45 8.31 -1.38
CA TYR A 35 -3.12 8.17 -1.94
C TYR A 35 -2.15 7.93 -0.80
N GLN A 36 -1.40 6.83 -0.88
CA GLN A 36 -0.26 6.60 0.00
C GLN A 36 1.00 6.80 -0.82
N GLY A 37 1.90 7.66 -0.37
CA GLY A 37 3.15 7.85 -1.07
C GLY A 37 4.19 8.58 -0.25
N ILE A 38 5.43 8.42 -0.67
CA ILE A 38 6.59 9.09 -0.11
C ILE A 38 7.23 9.92 -1.22
N ILE A 39 7.59 11.15 -0.89
CA ILE A 39 8.35 12.03 -1.76
C ILE A 39 9.81 11.94 -1.29
N LYS A 40 10.70 11.55 -2.20
CA LYS A 40 12.15 11.56 -1.94
C LYS A 40 12.88 12.35 -3.01
N THR A 41 13.94 13.07 -2.63
CA THR A 41 14.82 13.74 -3.59
C THR A 41 15.65 12.71 -4.35
N LYS A 42 16.04 12.99 -5.60
CA LYS A 42 16.87 12.04 -6.39
C LYS A 42 18.27 11.83 -5.83
N ASN A 43 18.81 12.82 -5.11
CA ASN A 43 20.17 12.82 -4.61
C ASN A 43 20.25 12.43 -3.12
N LEU A 44 19.71 11.26 -2.76
CA LEU A 44 19.79 10.72 -1.39
C LEU A 44 21.02 9.83 -1.22
N SER A 45 21.68 9.91 -0.07
CA SER A 45 22.69 8.92 0.35
C SER A 45 22.01 7.56 0.62
N ASP A 46 22.71 6.46 0.35
CA ASP A 46 22.20 5.08 0.55
C ASP A 46 21.59 4.83 1.94
N LYS A 47 22.17 5.45 2.99
CA LYS A 47 21.62 5.37 4.35
C LYS A 47 20.26 6.04 4.49
N HIS A 48 20.05 7.17 3.81
CA HIS A 48 18.77 7.85 3.81
C HIS A 48 17.73 7.13 2.94
N ASP A 49 18.14 6.54 1.81
CA ASP A 49 17.21 5.76 0.97
C ASP A 49 16.68 4.52 1.71
N SER A 50 17.56 3.78 2.39
CA SER A 50 17.12 2.62 3.20
C SER A 50 16.17 3.02 4.33
N ALA A 51 16.42 4.15 5.01
CA ALA A 51 15.50 4.67 6.03
C ALA A 51 14.12 5.05 5.44
N VAL A 52 14.10 5.71 4.27
CA VAL A 52 12.85 6.06 3.57
C VAL A 52 12.07 4.81 3.16
N ARG A 53 12.76 3.78 2.65
CA ARG A 53 12.14 2.49 2.32
C ARG A 53 11.56 1.81 3.55
N MET A 54 12.27 1.83 4.67
CA MET A 54 11.78 1.27 5.93
C MET A 54 10.52 2.00 6.42
N ILE A 55 10.49 3.33 6.38
CA ILE A 55 9.32 4.13 6.74
C ILE A 55 8.12 3.74 5.87
N GLN A 56 8.33 3.59 4.56
CA GLN A 56 7.28 3.20 3.64
C GLN A 56 6.73 1.81 3.98
N GLU A 57 7.61 0.82 4.17
CA GLU A 57 7.22 -0.56 4.51
C GLU A 57 6.42 -0.62 5.81
N LEU A 58 6.88 0.08 6.86
CA LEU A 58 6.18 0.15 8.14
C LEU A 58 4.81 0.83 8.00
N GLY A 59 4.71 1.90 7.19
CA GLY A 59 3.45 2.56 6.90
C GLY A 59 2.44 1.63 6.19
N GLU A 60 2.90 0.85 5.21
CA GLU A 60 2.07 -0.15 4.52
C GLU A 60 1.60 -1.26 5.47
N ARG A 61 2.50 -1.77 6.33
CA ARG A 61 2.16 -2.77 7.35
C ARG A 61 1.14 -2.23 8.35
N MET A 62 1.33 -1.00 8.84
CA MET A 62 0.41 -0.36 9.78
C MET A 62 -1.00 -0.23 9.18
N LEU A 63 -1.13 0.15 7.91
CA LEU A 63 -2.44 0.19 7.24
C LEU A 63 -3.09 -1.20 7.18
N GLY A 64 -2.31 -2.24 6.88
CA GLY A 64 -2.81 -3.61 6.92
C GLY A 64 -3.31 -4.02 8.31
N PHE A 65 -2.66 -3.56 9.38
CA PHE A 65 -3.15 -3.77 10.74
C PHE A 65 -4.45 -3.02 11.03
N ILE A 66 -4.55 -1.74 10.63
CA ILE A 66 -5.76 -0.94 10.82
C ILE A 66 -6.97 -1.61 10.15
N ASP A 67 -6.79 -2.10 8.92
CA ASP A 67 -7.85 -2.82 8.20
C ASP A 67 -8.27 -4.10 8.93
N ARG A 68 -7.33 -4.92 9.41
CA ARG A 68 -7.63 -6.15 10.16
C ARG A 68 -8.34 -5.87 11.48
N THR A 69 -7.86 -4.89 12.23
CA THR A 69 -8.45 -4.51 13.52
C THR A 69 -9.87 -3.99 13.32
N ARG A 70 -10.10 -3.16 12.30
CA ARG A 70 -11.44 -2.71 11.92
C ARG A 70 -12.37 -3.88 11.60
N ASP A 71 -11.88 -4.85 10.82
CA ASP A 71 -12.66 -6.01 10.42
C ASP A 71 -13.03 -6.88 11.64
N LEU A 72 -12.07 -7.12 12.55
CA LEU A 72 -12.31 -7.84 13.80
C LEU A 72 -13.36 -7.13 14.68
N PHE A 73 -13.27 -5.82 14.84
CA PHE A 73 -14.26 -5.05 15.59
C PHE A 73 -15.68 -5.14 15.00
N GLN A 74 -15.79 -5.14 13.66
CA GLN A 74 -17.09 -5.34 13.00
C GLN A 74 -17.63 -6.76 13.24
N MET A 75 -16.76 -7.78 13.27
CA MET A 75 -17.15 -9.15 13.59
C MET A 75 -17.64 -9.28 15.03
N GLU A 76 -16.94 -8.69 16.00
CA GLU A 76 -17.33 -8.70 17.41
C GLU A 76 -18.70 -8.05 17.64
N LYS A 77 -18.99 -6.96 16.92
CA LYS A 77 -20.30 -6.29 16.99
C LYS A 77 -21.38 -6.99 16.17
N GLY A 78 -21.06 -8.04 15.43
CA GLY A 78 -21.97 -8.69 14.49
C GLY A 78 -22.38 -7.82 13.30
N SER A 79 -21.67 -6.71 13.04
CA SER A 79 -21.94 -5.79 11.92
C SER A 79 -21.12 -6.07 10.67
N TYR A 80 -20.30 -7.13 10.68
CA TYR A 80 -19.49 -7.54 9.54
C TYR A 80 -20.37 -8.07 8.40
N MET A 81 -20.39 -7.37 7.26
CA MET A 81 -21.18 -7.76 6.09
C MET A 81 -20.38 -8.65 5.13
N LEU A 82 -20.78 -9.91 5.03
CA LEU A 82 -20.27 -10.82 4.00
C LEU A 82 -20.93 -10.51 2.64
N LYS A 83 -20.12 -10.47 1.58
CA LYS A 83 -20.59 -10.38 0.20
C LYS A 83 -20.43 -11.75 -0.46
N PRO A 84 -21.46 -12.61 -0.42
CA PRO A 84 -21.37 -13.95 -1.01
C PRO A 84 -21.20 -13.85 -2.52
N GLN A 85 -20.28 -14.64 -3.06
CA GLN A 85 -19.99 -14.76 -4.48
C GLN A 85 -19.70 -16.23 -4.77
N GLU A 86 -20.05 -16.72 -5.96
CA GLU A 86 -19.63 -18.05 -6.39
C GLU A 86 -18.10 -18.07 -6.54
N VAL A 87 -17.46 -18.96 -5.78
CA VAL A 87 -16.01 -19.10 -5.75
C VAL A 87 -15.60 -20.52 -6.10
N ASN A 88 -14.65 -20.64 -7.03
CA ASN A 88 -14.07 -21.93 -7.37
C ASN A 88 -12.96 -22.28 -6.36
N ILE A 89 -13.26 -23.18 -5.42
CA ILE A 89 -12.35 -23.57 -4.33
C ILE A 89 -11.04 -24.16 -4.86
N LEU A 90 -11.07 -24.94 -5.95
CA LEU A 90 -9.86 -25.53 -6.55
C LEU A 90 -8.89 -24.44 -7.02
N SER A 91 -9.41 -23.42 -7.71
CA SER A 91 -8.61 -22.28 -8.15
C SER A 91 -8.04 -21.47 -6.98
N MET A 92 -8.79 -21.35 -5.88
CA MET A 92 -8.31 -20.65 -4.68
C MET A 92 -7.18 -21.42 -3.99
N LEU A 93 -7.33 -22.74 -3.82
CA LEU A 93 -6.31 -23.58 -3.20
C LEU A 93 -5.01 -23.62 -4.03
N GLN A 94 -5.13 -23.67 -5.37
CA GLN A 94 -3.98 -23.59 -6.26
C GLN A 94 -3.25 -22.24 -6.15
N ARG A 95 -3.99 -21.13 -6.02
CA ARG A 95 -3.40 -19.80 -5.78
C ARG A 95 -2.65 -19.74 -4.45
N ILE A 96 -3.19 -20.35 -3.39
CA ILE A 96 -2.54 -20.42 -2.07
C ILE A 96 -1.25 -21.24 -2.15
N LYS A 97 -1.31 -22.46 -2.73
CA LYS A 97 -0.14 -23.33 -2.90
C LYS A 97 0.99 -22.67 -3.70
N LYS A 98 0.64 -21.95 -4.78
CA LYS A 98 1.61 -21.19 -5.58
C LYS A 98 2.31 -20.11 -4.74
N HIS A 99 1.60 -19.50 -3.81
CA HIS A 99 2.14 -18.47 -2.94
C HIS A 99 3.01 -19.04 -1.81
N GLU A 100 2.75 -20.28 -1.38
CA GLU A 100 3.52 -21.03 -0.38
C GLU A 100 4.85 -21.56 -0.95
N SER A 101 4.86 -21.98 -2.21
CA SER A 101 6.05 -22.40 -2.97
C SER A 101 7.08 -21.28 -3.22
N LEU A 102 6.76 -20.02 -2.93
CA LEU A 102 7.69 -18.88 -3.07
C LEU A 102 8.48 -18.59 -1.78
N TRP A 103 8.19 -19.32 -0.70
CA TRP A 103 8.86 -19.19 0.61
C TRP A 103 9.82 -20.35 0.92
N HIS A 104 10.00 -21.29 -0.02
CA HIS A 104 11.00 -22.36 -0.02
C HIS A 104 11.82 -22.29 -1.31
#